data_AF-A0A1T1IEE0-F1
#
_entry.id   AF-A0A1T1IEE0-F1
#
_cell.length_a   1.000
_cell.length_b   1.000
_cell.length_c   1.000
_cell.angle_alpha   90.00
_cell.angle_beta   90.00
_cell.angle_gamma   90.00
#
_symmetry.space_group_name_H-M   'P 1'
#
loop_
_entity.id
_entity.type
_entity.pdbx_description
1 polymer ?
#
loop_
_entity_poly.entity_id
_entity_poly.type
_entity_poly.pdbx_seq_one_letter_code
_entity_poly.pdbx_strand_id
1 'polypeptide(L)' 'MANEGNVDVENLIVCAERATTGRERSAIYSALAEAGGDVAQAYLSELARYEKSDTKKATLIKLIKKAGRV' A
#
# COMPACT_ATOMS: atom_id res chain seq x y z
N MET A 1 7.22 -1.99 -23.28
CA MET A 1 5.89 -2.43 -22.81
C MET A 1 5.63 -1.67 -21.52
N ALA A 2 4.57 -0.85 -21.46
CA ALA A 2 4.19 -0.24 -20.20
C ALA A 2 3.83 -1.37 -19.25
N ASN A 3 4.53 -1.43 -18.12
CA ASN A 3 4.35 -2.44 -17.10
C ASN A 3 2.93 -2.25 -16.53
N GLU A 4 1.94 -3.02 -17.02
CA GLU A 4 0.53 -2.86 -16.63
C GLU A 4 0.36 -2.90 -15.10
N GLY A 5 1.14 -3.72 -14.41
CA GLY A 5 1.17 -3.75 -12.94
C GLY A 5 1.66 -2.46 -12.29
N ASN A 6 2.55 -1.68 -12.92
CA ASN A 6 3.03 -0.40 -12.37
C ASN A 6 1.98 0.72 -12.54
N VAL A 7 1.22 0.70 -13.64
CA VAL A 7 0.11 1.63 -13.87
C VAL A 7 -1.01 1.38 -12.85
N ASP A 8 -1.26 0.12 -12.48
CA ASP A 8 -2.23 -0.22 -11.45
C ASP A 8 -1.78 0.22 -10.04
N VAL A 9 -0.50 0.10 -9.70
CA VAL A 9 0.04 0.57 -8.41
C VAL A 9 -0.06 2.09 -8.25
N GLU A 10 0.30 2.86 -9.27
CA GLU A 10 0.20 4.33 -9.22
C GLU A 10 -1.25 4.79 -9.05
N ASN A 11 -2.18 4.17 -9.78
CA ASN A 11 -3.61 4.45 -9.62
C ASN A 11 -4.11 4.13 -8.21
N LEU A 12 -3.66 3.01 -7.62
CA LEU A 12 -4.01 2.65 -6.24
C LEU A 12 -3.45 3.64 -5.21
N ILE A 13 -2.24 4.17 -5.42
CA ILE A 13 -1.67 5.22 -4.56
C ILE A 13 -2.53 6.49 -4.61
N VAL A 14 -2.91 6.95 -5.81
CA VAL A 14 -3.79 8.11 -5.96
C VAL A 14 -5.14 7.87 -5.29
N CYS A 15 -5.69 6.66 -5.38
CA CYS A 15 -6.92 6.30 -4.68
C CYS A 15 -6.74 6.35 -3.16
N ALA A 16 -5.61 5.88 -2.62
CA ALA A 16 -5.33 5.92 -1.19
C ALA A 16 -5.24 7.35 -0.64
N GLU A 17 -4.62 8.26 -1.39
CA GLU A 17 -4.51 9.68 -1.02
C GLU A 17 -5.86 10.40 -1.03
N ARG A 18 -6.76 10.01 -1.94
CA ARG A 18 -8.12 10.57 -2.05
C ARG A 18 -9.13 9.93 -1.09
N ALA A 19 -8.80 8.78 -0.50
CA ALA A 19 -9.71 8.05 0.36
C ALA A 19 -10.05 8.83 1.63
N THR A 20 -11.35 8.99 1.88
CA THR A 20 -11.88 9.81 2.98
C THR A 20 -12.08 9.00 4.25
N THR A 21 -12.23 7.67 4.13
CA THR A 21 -12.47 6.78 5.26
C THR A 21 -11.30 5.83 5.54
N GLY A 22 -11.18 5.40 6.80
CA GLY A 22 -10.18 4.40 7.18
C GLY A 22 -10.42 3.02 6.55
N ARG A 23 -11.69 2.68 6.24
CA ARG A 23 -12.04 1.41 5.60
C ARG A 23 -11.56 1.38 4.15
N GLU A 24 -11.80 2.45 3.39
CA GLU A 24 -11.31 2.59 2.01
C GLU A 24 -9.78 2.49 1.96
N ARG A 25 -9.08 3.24 2.82
CA ARG A 25 -7.60 3.17 2.90
C ARG A 25 -7.12 1.75 3.17
N SER A 26 -7.75 1.05 4.13
CA SER A 26 -7.36 -0.33 4.45
C SER A 26 -7.55 -1.30 3.29
N ALA A 27 -8.61 -1.15 2.50
CA ALA A 27 -8.83 -1.94 1.30
C ALA A 27 -7.77 -1.63 0.23
N ILE A 28 -7.47 -0.35 0.00
CA ILE A 28 -6.49 0.08 -1.00
C ILE A 28 -5.07 -0.36 -0.62
N TYR A 29 -4.69 -0.27 0.66
CA TYR A 29 -3.38 -0.78 1.12
C TYR A 29 -3.26 -2.30 0.94
N SER A 30 -4.37 -3.03 1.05
CA SER A 30 -4.39 -4.46 0.80
C SER A 30 -4.21 -4.78 -0.68
N ALA A 31 -4.87 -4.00 -1.56
CA ALA A 31 -4.70 -4.10 -3.01
C ALA A 31 -3.27 -3.75 -3.45
N LEU A 32 -2.66 -2.69 -2.88
CA LEU A 32 -1.25 -2.35 -3.10
C LEU A 32 -0.31 -3.50 -2.72
N ALA A 33 -0.58 -4.15 -1.59
CA ALA A 33 0.20 -5.29 -1.14
C ALA A 33 0.03 -6.54 -2.01
N GLU A 34 -1.09 -6.66 -2.74
CA GLU A 34 -1.35 -7.74 -3.70
C GLU A 34 -0.73 -7.47 -5.05
N ALA A 35 -0.79 -6.22 -5.51
CA ALA A 35 -0.12 -5.79 -6.73
C ALA A 35 1.41 -5.95 -6.62
N GLY A 36 1.97 -5.72 -5.43
CA GLY A 36 3.38 -5.98 -5.15
C GLY A 36 4.34 -4.99 -5.79
N GLY A 37 5.63 -5.35 -5.78
CA GLY A 37 6.70 -4.55 -6.35
C GLY A 37 7.21 -3.40 -5.48
N ASP A 38 8.33 -2.82 -5.91
CA ASP A 38 9.11 -1.85 -5.14
C ASP A 38 8.32 -0.58 -4.81
N VAL A 39 7.50 -0.10 -5.74
CA VAL A 39 6.71 1.13 -5.59
C VAL A 39 5.63 0.97 -4.51
N ALA A 40 4.86 -0.13 -4.56
CA ALA A 40 3.85 -0.42 -3.55
C ALA A 40 4.48 -0.64 -2.18
N GLN A 41 5.61 -1.36 -2.13
CA GLN A 41 6.36 -1.60 -0.89
C GLN A 41 6.90 -0.31 -0.28
N ALA A 42 7.46 0.58 -1.10
CA ALA A 42 7.98 1.88 -0.66
C ALA A 42 6.88 2.77 -0.09
N TYR A 43 5.73 2.86 -0.78
CA TYR A 43 4.59 3.64 -0.32
C TYR A 43 4.05 3.14 1.04
N LEU A 44 3.83 1.82 1.17
CA LEU A 44 3.37 1.22 2.43
C LEU A 44 4.39 1.41 3.56
N SER A 45 5.68 1.39 3.24
CA SER A 45 6.76 1.64 4.21
C SER A 45 6.77 3.07 4.72
N GLU A 46 6.51 4.04 3.85
CA GLU A 46 6.41 5.44 4.24
C GLU A 46 5.21 5.68 5.16
N LEU A 47 4.06 5.07 4.86
CA LEU A 47 2.89 5.12 5.75
C LEU A 47 3.20 4.52 7.14
N ALA A 48 3.93 3.40 7.19
CA ALA A 48 4.28 2.75 8.45
C ALA A 48 5.25 3.59 9.31
N ARG A 49 6.05 4.47 8.71
CA ARG A 49 6.94 5.40 9.44
C ARG A 49 6.16 6.45 10.20
N TYR A 50 5.08 6.96 9.61
CA TYR A 50 4.26 8.03 10.19
C TYR A 50 3.08 7.51 11.03
N GLU A 51 2.75 6.23 10.95
CA GLU A 51 1.67 5.64 11.74
C GLU A 51 2.01 5.57 13.24
N LYS A 52 1.14 6.17 14.07
CA LYS A 52 1.31 6.25 15.53
C LYS A 52 0.64 5.10 16.27
N SER A 53 -0.34 4.43 15.64
CA SER A 53 -1.02 3.28 16.23
C SER A 53 -0.21 2.01 16.01
N ASP A 54 0.22 1.37 17.10
CA ASP A 54 0.97 0.11 17.05
C ASP A 54 0.22 -1.00 16.29
N THR A 55 -1.10 -1.08 16.46
CA THR A 55 -1.94 -2.05 15.75
C THR A 55 -1.96 -1.79 14.25
N LYS A 56 -2.10 -0.53 13.82
CA LYS A 56 -2.09 -0.18 12.39
C LYS A 56 -0.71 -0.34 11.79
N LYS A 57 0.34 0.04 12.52
CA LYS A 57 1.74 -0.15 12.12
C LYS A 57 2.07 -1.63 11.92
N ALA A 58 1.65 -2.50 12.83
CA ALA A 58 1.80 -3.94 12.69
C ALA A 58 1.08 -4.48 11.44
N THR A 59 -0.11 -3.97 11.12
CA THR A 59 -0.82 -4.30 9.88
C THR A 59 -0.05 -3.85 8.65
N LEU A 60 0.43 -2.60 8.61
CA LEU A 60 1.24 -2.08 7.50
C LEU A 60 2.51 -2.91 7.29
N ILE A 61 3.20 -3.32 8.36
CA ILE A 61 4.37 -4.21 8.26
C ILE A 61 4.04 -5.54 7.59
N LYS A 62 2.87 -6.13 7.87
CA LYS A 62 2.42 -7.35 7.18
C LYS A 62 2.19 -7.11 5.69
N LEU A 63 1.59 -5.98 5.34
CA LEU A 63 1.33 -5.59 3.95
C LEU A 63 2.62 -5.32 3.18
N ILE A 64 3.59 -4.62 3.77
CA ILE A 64 4.93 -4.40 3.20
C ILE A 64 5.61 -5.74 2.88
N LYS A 65 5.59 -6.69 3.83
CA LYS A 65 6.15 -8.03 3.61
C LYS A 65 5.43 -8.81 2.52
N LYS A 66 4.13 -8.60 2.34
CA LYS A 66 3.35 -9.23 1.26
C LYS A 66 3.74 -8.63 -0.09
N ALA A 67 3.84 -7.30 -0.17
CA ALA A 67 4.20 -6.58 -1.39
C ALA A 67 5.58 -7.00 -1.94
N GLY A 68 6.57 -7.19 -1.06
CA GLY A 68 7.94 -7.59 -1.44
C GLY A 68 8.14 -9.08 -1.76
N ARG A 69 7.08 -9.89 -1.74
CA ARG A 69 7.12 -11.33 -2.11
C ARG A 69 6.54 -11.62 -3.49
N VAL A 70 5.87 -10.64 -4.08
CA VAL A 70 5.24 -10.68 -5.41
C VAL A 70 6.24 -10.09 -6.40
#